data_AF-A0A419GKI7-F1
#
_entry.id   AF-A0A419GKI7-F1
#
_cell.length_a   1.000
_cell.length_b   1.000
_cell.length_c   1.000
_cell.angle_alpha   90.00
_cell.angle_beta   90.00
_cell.angle_gamma   90.00
#
_symmetry.space_group_name_H-M   'P 1'
#
loop_
_entity.id
_entity.type
_entity.pdbx_description
1 polymer ?
#
loop_
_entity_poly.entity_id
_entity_poly.type
_entity_poly.pdbx_seq_one_letter_code
_entity_poly.pdbx_strand_id
1 'polypeptide(L)'
;MKRFGVIRLSVICVIALTALAGCVQTVTTYSIDDYKTVPKVVYTAYFYSSGIGERLRAVFLKSPETEVEIVPYSRQITTEKATFSDALTFMEKVGDFKNISIQGVKYKEKTIGYLLTFARPVSPRESIEVNVYERDGKIYFSVTERKHDE
;
A
#
# COMPACT_ATOMS: atom_id res chain seq x y z
N MET A 1 2.04 30.72 -53.92
CA MET A 1 2.06 31.26 -52.53
C MET A 1 0.71 30.94 -51.89
N LYS A 2 0.51 30.34 -50.72
CA LYS A 2 1.33 29.83 -49.61
C LYS A 2 0.44 28.75 -48.94
N ARG A 3 0.95 27.54 -48.70
CA ARG A 3 0.26 26.49 -47.92
C ARG A 3 0.49 26.74 -46.43
N PHE A 4 -0.53 27.21 -45.70
CA PHE A 4 -0.52 27.30 -44.23
C PHE A 4 -1.92 27.02 -43.69
N GLY A 5 -2.29 25.75 -43.53
CA GLY A 5 -3.61 25.39 -42.99
C GLY A 5 -3.68 24.05 -42.24
N VAL A 6 -2.57 23.31 -42.12
CA VAL A 6 -2.59 21.94 -41.58
C VAL A 6 -1.70 21.78 -40.34
N ILE A 7 -0.81 22.74 -40.06
CA ILE A 7 0.24 22.58 -39.02
C ILE A 7 -0.28 22.84 -37.59
N ARG A 8 -1.42 23.54 -37.42
CA ARG A 8 -1.85 24.01 -36.08
C ARG A 8 -2.74 23.03 -35.29
N LEU A 9 -3.45 22.10 -35.94
CA LEU A 9 -4.35 21.17 -35.23
C LEU A 9 -3.61 19.97 -34.65
N SER A 10 -2.56 19.50 -35.34
CA SER A 10 -1.80 18.31 -34.93
C SER A 10 -0.98 18.51 -33.67
N VAL A 11 -0.48 19.73 -33.41
CA VAL A 11 0.34 20.04 -32.23
C VAL A 11 -0.49 20.06 -30.94
N ILE A 12 -1.72 20.56 -31.01
CA ILE A 12 -2.62 20.65 -29.84
C ILE A 12 -3.06 19.25 -29.39
N CYS A 13 -3.37 18.35 -30.34
CA CYS A 13 -3.69 16.96 -30.02
C CYS A 13 -2.51 16.21 -29.39
N VAL A 14 -1.27 16.46 -29.85
CA VAL A 14 -0.07 15.86 -29.25
C VAL A 14 0.15 16.36 -27.81
N ILE A 15 -0.05 17.66 -27.55
CA ILE A 15 0.09 18.23 -26.20
C ILE A 15 -0.99 17.68 -25.25
N ALA A 16 -2.24 17.54 -25.72
CA ALA A 16 -3.33 16.95 -24.93
C ALA A 16 -3.09 15.46 -24.62
N LEU A 17 -2.52 14.69 -25.56
CA LEU A 17 -2.11 13.30 -25.34
C LEU A 17 -0.92 13.17 -24.38
N THR A 18 0.04 14.11 -24.38
CA THR A 18 1.12 14.12 -23.38
C THR A 18 0.65 14.52 -21.98
N ALA A 19 -0.41 15.34 -21.86
CA ALA A 19 -0.98 15.71 -20.56
C ALA A 19 -1.77 14.54 -19.92
N LEU A 20 -2.40 13.69 -20.74
CA LEU A 20 -3.10 12.48 -20.26
C LEU A 20 -2.17 11.30 -19.95
N ALA A 21 -0.93 11.31 -20.44
CA ALA A 21 0.09 10.31 -20.10
C ALA A 21 0.66 10.48 -18.68
N GLY A 22 0.28 11.54 -17.95
CA GLY A 22 0.85 11.92 -16.66
C GLY A 22 0.10 11.42 -15.41
N CYS A 23 -1.05 10.76 -15.53
CA CYS A 23 -1.65 10.03 -14.40
C CYS A 23 -0.96 8.67 -14.23
N VAL A 24 0.37 8.68 -14.10
CA VAL A 24 1.10 7.50 -13.64
C VAL A 24 0.74 7.34 -12.18
N GLN A 25 0.00 6.28 -11.86
CA GLN A 25 -0.27 5.92 -10.48
C GLN A 25 1.07 5.74 -9.77
N THR A 26 1.43 6.70 -8.91
CA THR A 26 2.77 6.78 -8.31
C THR A 26 3.03 5.64 -7.34
N VAL A 27 1.96 5.13 -6.71
CA VAL A 27 1.98 3.98 -5.80
C VAL A 27 1.13 2.86 -6.37
N THR A 28 1.74 1.70 -6.55
CA THR A 28 1.05 0.49 -7.04
C THR A 28 1.33 -0.70 -6.13
N THR A 29 0.37 -1.62 -6.07
CA THR A 29 0.49 -2.86 -5.30
C THR A 29 0.48 -4.05 -6.26
N TYR A 30 1.25 -5.09 -5.93
CA TYR A 30 1.25 -6.36 -6.67
C TYR A 30 1.17 -7.53 -5.69
N SER A 31 0.41 -8.57 -6.03
CA SER A 31 0.28 -9.76 -5.18
C SER A 31 1.59 -10.54 -5.12
N ILE A 32 1.88 -11.12 -3.95
CA ILE A 32 2.98 -12.04 -3.74
C ILE A 32 2.40 -13.40 -3.38
N ASP A 33 2.53 -14.36 -4.30
CA ASP A 33 1.95 -15.69 -4.14
C ASP A 33 2.80 -16.60 -3.23
N ASP A 34 4.13 -16.46 -3.29
CA ASP A 34 5.06 -17.17 -2.40
C ASP A 34 5.82 -16.17 -1.54
N TYR A 35 5.52 -16.16 -0.25
CA TYR A 35 6.16 -15.28 0.72
C TYR A 35 7.66 -15.52 0.86
N LYS A 36 8.19 -16.68 0.41
CA LYS A 36 9.63 -16.96 0.40
C LYS A 36 10.40 -16.02 -0.53
N THR A 37 9.71 -15.36 -1.46
CA THR A 37 10.29 -14.34 -2.34
C THR A 37 10.54 -13.00 -1.63
N VAL A 38 9.97 -12.80 -0.44
CA VAL A 38 10.19 -11.60 0.36
C VAL A 38 11.59 -11.66 1.01
N PRO A 39 12.42 -10.60 0.87
CA PRO A 39 13.76 -10.57 1.45
C PRO A 39 13.77 -10.82 2.95
N LYS A 40 14.70 -11.66 3.41
CA LYS A 40 14.88 -11.97 4.84
C LYS A 40 15.76 -10.93 5.50
N VAL A 41 15.24 -9.72 5.65
CA VAL A 41 15.91 -8.57 6.26
C VAL A 41 15.09 -7.98 7.41
N VAL A 42 15.68 -7.03 8.14
CA VAL A 42 14.97 -6.25 9.15
C VAL A 42 14.34 -5.03 8.48
N TYR A 43 13.04 -4.89 8.63
CA TYR A 43 12.23 -3.80 8.09
C TYR A 43 11.99 -2.73 9.15
N THR A 44 11.56 -1.54 8.70
CA THR A 44 10.79 -0.65 9.58
C THR A 44 9.32 -1.02 9.41
N ALA A 45 8.73 -1.59 10.44
CA ALA A 45 7.39 -2.12 10.40
C ALA A 45 6.40 -1.13 11.02
N TYR A 46 5.23 -0.99 10.39
CA TYR A 46 4.13 -0.14 10.81
C TYR A 46 2.95 -1.07 11.12
N PHE A 47 2.76 -1.35 12.40
CA PHE A 47 1.77 -2.30 12.89
C PHE A 47 0.49 -1.57 13.24
N TYR A 48 -0.61 -1.94 12.61
CA TYR A 48 -1.93 -1.51 12.97
C TYR A 48 -2.66 -2.62 13.73
N SER A 49 -3.28 -2.28 14.86
CA SER A 49 -4.26 -3.10 15.55
C SER A 49 -5.43 -2.21 15.99
N SER A 50 -6.66 -2.70 15.84
CA SER A 50 -7.87 -2.02 16.33
C SER A 50 -7.88 -1.87 17.87
N GLY A 51 -7.05 -2.63 18.60
CA GLY A 51 -6.95 -2.57 20.06
C GLY A 51 -6.39 -3.86 20.68
N ILE A 52 -6.48 -3.98 22.01
CA ILE A 52 -6.06 -5.18 22.77
C ILE A 52 -7.14 -6.26 22.63
N GLY A 53 -6.76 -7.47 22.19
CA GLY A 53 -7.72 -8.55 21.92
C GLY A 53 -8.46 -8.42 20.59
N GLU A 54 -8.26 -7.29 19.90
CA GLU A 54 -8.93 -6.98 18.65
C GLU A 54 -8.34 -7.73 17.46
N ARG A 55 -9.22 -7.93 16.47
CA ARG A 55 -9.00 -8.86 15.36
C ARG A 55 -8.54 -8.20 14.08
N LEU A 56 -8.80 -6.90 13.91
CA LEU A 56 -8.41 -6.17 12.71
C LEU A 56 -6.95 -5.74 12.81
N ARG A 57 -6.13 -6.25 11.90
CA ARG A 57 -4.68 -6.03 11.84
C ARG A 57 -4.23 -5.75 10.42
N ALA A 58 -3.22 -4.91 10.30
CA ALA A 58 -2.48 -4.71 9.07
C ALA A 58 -1.02 -4.40 9.41
N VAL A 59 -0.11 -4.77 8.53
CA VAL A 59 1.32 -4.43 8.69
C VAL A 59 1.86 -3.92 7.39
N PHE A 60 2.48 -2.74 7.42
CA PHE A 60 3.33 -2.29 6.33
C PHE A 60 4.80 -2.42 6.72
N LEU A 61 5.59 -3.10 5.89
CA LEU A 61 7.01 -3.36 6.08
C LEU A 61 7.81 -2.50 5.11
N LYS A 62 8.34 -1.37 5.57
CA LYS A 62 9.20 -0.50 4.75
C LYS A 62 10.57 -1.15 4.56
N SER A 63 10.96 -1.36 3.31
CA SER A 63 12.27 -1.91 2.94
C SER A 63 13.42 -1.03 3.45
N PRO A 64 14.53 -1.62 3.92
CA PRO A 64 15.66 -0.86 4.47
C PRO A 64 16.38 -0.02 3.40
N GLU A 65 16.31 -0.43 2.13
CA GLU A 65 16.98 0.23 1.01
C GLU A 65 16.23 1.48 0.51
N THR A 66 15.01 1.73 0.99
CA THR A 66 14.23 2.89 0.55
C THR A 66 14.38 4.10 1.47
N GLU A 67 14.76 5.22 0.87
CA GLU A 67 14.82 6.52 1.55
C GLU A 67 13.45 7.18 1.70
N VAL A 68 12.42 6.59 1.09
CA VAL A 68 11.06 7.14 1.10
C VAL A 68 10.52 7.20 2.53
N GLU A 69 10.04 8.36 2.92
CA GLU A 69 9.37 8.57 4.21
C GLU A 69 7.98 7.93 4.18
N ILE A 70 7.68 7.13 5.20
CA ILE A 70 6.35 6.56 5.41
C ILE A 70 5.72 7.25 6.61
N VAL A 71 4.56 7.85 6.39
CA VAL A 71 3.79 8.58 7.40
C VAL A 71 2.62 7.69 7.84
N PRO A 72 2.60 7.21 9.09
CA PRO A 72 1.45 6.48 9.61
C PRO A 72 0.26 7.45 9.79
N TYR A 73 -0.88 7.10 9.20
CA TYR A 73 -2.09 7.93 9.22
C TYR A 73 -3.17 7.34 10.14
N SER A 74 -2.76 6.91 11.33
CA SER A 74 -3.63 6.51 12.45
C SER A 74 -2.80 6.48 13.74
N ARG A 75 -3.41 6.84 14.88
CA ARG A 75 -2.78 6.75 16.20
C ARG A 75 -2.59 5.31 16.69
N GLN A 76 -3.33 4.36 16.11
CA GLN A 76 -3.22 2.93 16.41
C GLN A 76 -2.04 2.26 15.71
N ILE A 77 -1.34 2.98 14.82
CA ILE A 77 -0.15 2.46 14.14
C ILE A 77 1.06 2.66 15.03
N THR A 78 1.70 1.56 15.42
CA THR A 78 3.00 1.56 16.10
C THR A 78 4.12 1.27 15.11
N THR A 79 5.34 1.71 15.45
CA THR A 79 6.51 1.52 14.58
C THR A 79 7.64 0.85 15.34
N GLU A 80 8.19 -0.21 14.78
CA GLU A 80 9.36 -0.90 15.34
C GLU A 80 10.20 -1.57 14.25
N LYS A 81 11.31 -2.17 14.66
CA LYS A 81 12.14 -3.01 13.78
C LYS A 81 11.65 -4.45 13.87
N ALA A 82 11.29 -5.03 12.73
CA ALA A 82 10.74 -6.38 12.68
C ALA A 82 11.17 -7.09 11.39
N THR A 83 11.23 -8.41 11.43
CA THR A 83 11.38 -9.25 10.24
C THR A 83 10.02 -9.52 9.60
N PHE A 84 10.04 -10.06 8.38
CA PHE A 84 8.81 -10.52 7.73
C PHE A 84 8.10 -11.61 8.56
N SER A 85 8.86 -12.51 9.19
CA SER A 85 8.29 -13.57 10.05
C SER A 85 7.60 -13.01 11.29
N ASP A 86 8.17 -11.97 11.92
CA ASP A 86 7.54 -11.31 13.08
C ASP A 86 6.20 -10.70 12.68
N ALA A 87 6.13 -10.10 11.49
CA ALA A 87 4.90 -9.55 10.95
C ALA A 87 3.84 -10.62 10.65
N LEU A 88 4.23 -11.77 10.10
CA LEU A 88 3.33 -12.91 9.93
C LEU A 88 2.81 -13.39 11.28
N THR A 89 3.70 -13.60 12.28
CA THR A 89 3.29 -14.02 13.62
C THR A 89 2.36 -13.01 14.28
N PHE A 90 2.59 -11.71 14.07
CA PHE A 90 1.65 -10.67 14.52
C PHE A 90 0.28 -10.83 13.85
N MET A 91 0.21 -11.10 12.55
CA MET A 91 -1.06 -11.31 11.86
C MET A 91 -1.77 -12.60 12.30
N GLU A 92 -1.03 -13.69 12.56
CA GLU A 92 -1.59 -15.01 12.92
C GLU A 92 -2.15 -15.09 14.35
N LYS A 93 -1.75 -14.18 15.24
CA LYS A 93 -2.15 -14.17 16.66
C LYS A 93 -3.66 -13.92 16.92
N VAL A 94 -4.51 -13.86 15.91
CA VAL A 94 -5.96 -13.58 16.04
C VAL A 94 -6.81 -14.73 15.47
N GLY A 95 -7.64 -15.30 16.34
CA GLY A 95 -8.19 -16.66 16.21
C GLY A 95 -9.26 -16.90 15.13
N ASP A 96 -9.72 -15.86 14.44
CA ASP A 96 -10.84 -15.99 13.49
C ASP A 96 -10.53 -15.49 12.08
N PHE A 97 -9.41 -14.84 11.81
CA PHE A 97 -9.09 -14.34 10.46
C PHE A 97 -8.23 -15.36 9.71
N LYS A 98 -8.77 -15.94 8.63
CA LYS A 98 -8.06 -16.92 7.80
C LYS A 98 -7.55 -16.27 6.52
N ASN A 99 -6.33 -16.63 6.14
CA ASN A 99 -5.58 -16.18 4.96
C ASN A 99 -5.02 -14.76 5.07
N ILE A 100 -3.70 -14.65 5.15
CA ILE A 100 -2.96 -13.39 5.05
C ILE A 100 -2.68 -13.13 3.57
N SER A 101 -3.13 -11.98 3.06
CA SER A 101 -2.72 -11.45 1.77
C SER A 101 -1.42 -10.69 1.93
N ILE A 102 -0.45 -10.98 1.06
CA ILE A 102 0.83 -10.30 1.01
C ILE A 102 0.91 -9.57 -0.32
N GLN A 103 1.18 -8.28 -0.27
CA GLN A 103 1.33 -7.42 -1.43
C GLN A 103 2.68 -6.73 -1.38
N GLY A 104 3.40 -6.69 -2.49
CA GLY A 104 4.51 -5.76 -2.65
C GLY A 104 3.98 -4.37 -3.00
N VAL A 105 4.60 -3.33 -2.46
CA VAL A 105 4.23 -1.94 -2.72
C VAL A 105 5.37 -1.26 -3.47
N LYS A 106 5.05 -0.70 -4.64
CA LYS A 106 5.98 0.10 -5.44
C LYS A 106 5.66 1.58 -5.30
N TYR A 107 6.70 2.39 -5.29
CA TYR A 107 6.63 3.82 -5.55
C TYR A 107 7.57 4.17 -6.70
N LYS A 108 7.04 4.76 -7.78
CA LYS A 108 7.80 5.09 -9.00
C LYS A 108 8.61 3.88 -9.51
N GLU A 109 7.93 2.74 -9.68
CA GLU A 109 8.47 1.43 -10.09
C GLU A 109 9.47 0.75 -9.15
N LYS A 110 9.85 1.38 -8.03
CA LYS A 110 10.73 0.77 -7.03
C LYS A 110 9.92 0.17 -5.89
N THR A 111 10.20 -1.07 -5.52
CA THR A 111 9.59 -1.69 -4.34
C THR A 111 10.05 -0.97 -3.07
N ILE A 112 9.11 -0.36 -2.35
CA ILE A 112 9.37 0.36 -1.10
C ILE A 112 9.02 -0.45 0.14
N GLY A 113 8.30 -1.56 -0.03
CA GLY A 113 7.89 -2.38 1.09
C GLY A 113 6.87 -3.44 0.74
N TYR A 114 6.34 -4.05 1.79
CA TYR A 114 5.39 -5.14 1.72
C TYR A 114 4.22 -4.87 2.66
N LEU A 115 3.00 -5.10 2.18
CA LEU A 115 1.77 -4.94 2.92
C LEU A 115 1.18 -6.30 3.25
N LEU A 116 0.89 -6.53 4.53
CA LEU A 116 0.19 -7.70 5.04
C LEU A 116 -1.21 -7.28 5.51
N THR A 117 -2.23 -7.94 4.98
CA THR A 117 -3.64 -7.76 5.37
C THR A 117 -4.34 -9.12 5.43
N PHE A 118 -5.54 -9.19 5.98
CA PHE A 118 -6.36 -10.40 5.85
C PHE A 118 -7.08 -10.43 4.50
N ALA A 119 -6.98 -11.55 3.78
CA ALA A 119 -7.55 -11.68 2.44
C ALA A 119 -9.09 -11.73 2.44
N ARG A 120 -9.71 -12.20 3.53
CA ARG A 120 -11.16 -12.20 3.71
C ARG A 120 -11.51 -11.97 5.18
N PRO A 121 -12.43 -11.05 5.49
CA PRO A 121 -13.03 -11.01 6.81
C PRO A 121 -13.89 -12.27 7.01
N VAL A 122 -13.70 -12.97 8.13
CA VAL A 122 -14.53 -14.15 8.47
C VAL A 122 -15.89 -13.73 9.03
N SER A 123 -16.03 -12.49 9.48
CA SER A 123 -17.31 -11.85 9.83
C SER A 123 -17.48 -10.58 9.00
N PRO A 124 -18.59 -10.41 8.25
CA PRO A 124 -18.82 -9.22 7.43
C PRO A 124 -19.06 -7.93 8.25
N ARG A 125 -19.22 -8.05 9.57
CA ARG A 125 -19.53 -6.92 10.46
C ARG A 125 -18.34 -5.99 10.71
N GLU A 126 -17.12 -6.50 10.57
CA GLU A 126 -15.89 -5.75 10.84
C GLU A 126 -14.85 -6.02 9.75
N SER A 127 -14.37 -4.94 9.11
CA SER A 127 -13.29 -5.02 8.13
C SER A 127 -12.40 -3.80 8.22
N ILE A 128 -11.21 -3.89 7.63
CA ILE A 128 -10.35 -2.73 7.42
C ILE A 128 -10.19 -2.46 5.94
N GLU A 129 -10.13 -1.19 5.61
CA GLU A 129 -9.64 -0.70 4.33
C GLU A 129 -8.25 -0.14 4.55
N VAL A 130 -7.29 -0.66 3.80
CA VAL A 130 -5.91 -0.23 3.86
C VAL A 130 -5.57 0.54 2.58
N ASN A 131 -5.10 1.76 2.76
CA ASN A 131 -4.68 2.65 1.69
C ASN A 131 -3.21 3.00 1.85
N VAL A 132 -2.44 2.80 0.77
CA VAL A 132 -1.06 3.28 0.65
C VAL A 132 -1.01 4.23 -0.53
N TYR A 133 -0.76 5.51 -0.26
CA TYR A 133 -0.82 6.55 -1.28
C TYR A 133 0.28 7.58 -1.10
N GLU A 134 0.65 8.25 -2.20
CA GLU A 134 1.61 9.34 -2.16
C GLU A 134 0.91 10.68 -1.98
N ARG A 135 1.52 11.54 -1.16
CA ARG A 135 1.15 12.94 -1.01
C ARG A 135 2.37 13.72 -0.57
N ASP A 136 2.65 14.84 -1.25
CA ASP A 136 3.76 15.75 -0.93
C ASP A 136 5.13 15.03 -0.89
N GLY A 137 5.34 14.04 -1.75
CA GLY A 137 6.57 13.25 -1.83
C GLY A 137 6.72 12.17 -0.75
N LYS A 138 5.73 12.03 0.15
CA LYS A 138 5.70 11.05 1.23
C LYS A 138 4.66 9.97 0.95
N ILE A 139 4.86 8.79 1.52
CA ILE A 139 3.90 7.70 1.43
C ILE A 139 3.12 7.61 2.71
N TYR A 140 1.80 7.71 2.61
CA TYR A 140 0.90 7.60 3.73
C TYR A 140 0.40 6.16 3.82
N PHE A 141 0.53 5.58 5.02
CA PHE A 141 -0.08 4.30 5.36
C PHE A 141 -1.31 4.57 6.23
N SER A 142 -2.49 4.40 5.64
CA SER A 142 -3.77 4.66 6.30
C SER A 142 -4.56 3.37 6.42
N VAL A 143 -5.14 3.16 7.60
CA VAL A 143 -6.06 2.05 7.87
C VAL A 143 -7.35 2.64 8.41
N THR A 144 -8.47 2.27 7.80
CA THR A 144 -9.81 2.70 8.21
C THR A 144 -10.63 1.47 8.56
N GLU A 145 -11.18 1.44 9.78
CA GLU A 145 -12.14 0.41 10.18
C GLU A 145 -13.49 0.69 9.53
N ARG A 146 -14.08 -0.31 8.89
CA ARG A 146 -15.45 -0.29 8.42
C ARG A 146 -16.30 -1.12 9.37
N LYS A 147 -17.24 -0.45 10.04
CA LYS A 147 -18.31 -1.07 10.82
C LYS A 147 -19.59 -0.97 10.00
N HIS A 148 -20.25 -2.10 9.78
CA HIS A 148 -21.61 -2.07 9.25
C HIS A 148 -22.56 -1.86 10.43
N ASP A 149 -23.13 -0.65 10.52
CA ASP A 149 -24.29 -0.41 11.39
C ASP A 149 -25.50 -1.09 10.75
N GLU A 150 -26.20 -1.93 11.53
CA GLU A 150 -27.45 -2.61 11.14
C GLU A 150 -28.63 -1.63 10.97
#